data_AF-A0A432HJ72-F1
#
_entry.id   AF-A0A432HJ72-F1
#
_cell.length_a   1.000
_cell.length_b   1.000
_cell.length_c   1.000
_cell.angle_alpha   90.00
_cell.angle_beta   90.00
_cell.angle_gamma   90.00
#
_symmetry.space_group_name_H-M   'P 1'
#
loop_
_entity.id
_entity.type
_entity.pdbx_description
1 polymer ?
#
loop_
_entity_poly.entity_id
_entity_poly.type
_entity_poly.pdbx_seq_one_letter_code
_entity_poly.pdbx_strand_id
1 'polypeptide(L)'
;IVEDGNTLINCLAYIDLNPVRAGIVEKPEDYRWNSIGYHVQTENKDGFLSLDFGLKEFNVMDSKERFRRYRRFLYEKAAKGNQIQEKALNKERKREFKLSKINRFTHRTRYFTDSGIIGTKEFVSQNYQRFKHIFQSKNEKIPKRIKGLVDVYSLKRLSET
;
A
#
# COMPACT_ATOMS: atom_id res chain seq x y z
N ILE A 1 9.72 2.30 -28.36
CA ILE A 1 10.36 2.81 -27.13
C ILE A 1 9.49 3.95 -26.63
N VAL A 2 9.32 4.13 -25.31
CA VAL A 2 8.57 5.27 -24.76
C VAL A 2 9.57 6.41 -24.60
N GLU A 3 9.38 7.50 -25.35
CA GLU A 3 10.42 8.53 -25.54
C GLU A 3 10.22 9.79 -24.68
N ASP A 4 9.05 9.98 -24.06
CA ASP A 4 8.73 11.16 -23.23
C ASP A 4 8.01 10.77 -21.91
N GLY A 5 8.23 11.57 -20.87
CA GLY A 5 7.65 11.40 -19.54
C GLY A 5 6.13 11.46 -19.51
N ASN A 6 5.48 12.25 -20.37
CA ASN A 6 4.02 12.23 -20.51
C ASN A 6 3.52 10.90 -21.07
N THR A 7 4.23 10.33 -22.03
CA THR A 7 3.90 9.01 -22.58
C THR A 7 4.08 7.94 -21.52
N LEU A 8 5.17 8.00 -20.74
CA LEU A 8 5.45 7.04 -19.66
C LEU A 8 4.38 7.06 -18.57
N ILE A 9 4.04 8.24 -18.02
CA ILE A 9 3.03 8.33 -16.94
C ILE A 9 1.67 7.82 -17.39
N ASN A 10 1.31 8.04 -18.67
CA ASN A 10 0.07 7.55 -19.24
C ASN A 10 0.03 6.03 -19.39
N CYS A 11 1.13 5.42 -19.85
CA CYS A 11 1.30 3.97 -19.94
C CYS A 11 1.25 3.30 -18.56
N LEU A 12 1.98 3.84 -17.58
CA LEU A 12 1.96 3.35 -16.21
C LEU A 12 0.55 3.42 -15.63
N ALA A 13 -0.14 4.55 -15.81
CA ALA A 13 -1.51 4.68 -15.35
C ALA A 13 -2.49 3.76 -16.07
N TYR A 14 -2.26 3.42 -17.34
CA TYR A 14 -3.05 2.40 -18.01
C TYR A 14 -2.91 1.06 -17.28
N ILE A 15 -1.69 0.63 -16.97
CA ILE A 15 -1.43 -0.64 -16.28
C ILE A 15 -2.03 -0.65 -14.87
N ASP A 16 -1.73 0.36 -14.06
CA ASP A 16 -2.15 0.41 -12.66
C ASP A 16 -3.67 0.55 -12.48
N LEU A 17 -4.38 1.05 -13.50
CA LEU A 17 -5.85 1.13 -13.53
C LEU A 17 -6.52 -0.11 -14.14
N ASN A 18 -5.78 -1.09 -14.69
CA ASN A 18 -6.37 -2.33 -15.21
C ASN A 18 -7.26 -3.05 -14.16
N PRO A 19 -6.82 -3.24 -12.91
CA PRO A 19 -7.64 -3.92 -11.90
C PRO A 19 -8.94 -3.19 -11.58
N VAL A 20 -8.93 -1.85 -11.67
CA VAL A 20 -10.13 -1.02 -11.48
C VAL A 20 -11.07 -1.16 -12.68
N ARG A 21 -10.53 -1.06 -13.91
CA ARG A 21 -11.31 -1.27 -15.14
C ARG A 21 -11.95 -2.65 -15.21
N ALA A 22 -11.26 -3.67 -14.72
CA ALA A 22 -11.76 -5.03 -14.66
C ALA A 22 -12.75 -5.28 -13.51
N GLY A 23 -13.03 -4.28 -12.65
CA GLY A 23 -13.93 -4.42 -11.51
C GLY A 23 -13.39 -5.28 -10.37
N ILE A 24 -12.08 -5.59 -10.36
CA ILE A 24 -11.44 -6.42 -9.32
C ILE A 24 -11.30 -5.63 -8.02
N VAL A 25 -11.05 -4.32 -8.12
CA VAL A 25 -10.87 -3.42 -6.98
C VAL A 25 -11.47 -2.05 -7.25
N GLU A 26 -11.89 -1.33 -6.21
CA GLU A 26 -12.41 0.03 -6.32
C GLU A 26 -11.32 1.10 -6.45
N LYS A 27 -10.11 0.80 -5.94
CA LYS A 27 -8.96 1.72 -5.95
C LYS A 27 -7.73 1.01 -6.51
N PRO A 28 -6.87 1.70 -7.26
CA PRO A 28 -5.74 1.03 -7.91
C PRO A 28 -4.74 0.43 -6.90
N GLU A 29 -4.51 1.07 -5.76
CA GLU A 29 -3.64 0.55 -4.68
C GLU A 29 -4.23 -0.61 -3.88
N ASP A 30 -5.52 -0.92 -4.06
CA ASP A 30 -6.14 -2.07 -3.40
C ASP A 30 -5.70 -3.39 -4.04
N TYR A 31 -5.26 -3.36 -5.30
CA TYR A 31 -4.70 -4.51 -5.99
C TYR A 31 -3.22 -4.66 -5.65
N ARG A 32 -2.83 -5.79 -5.04
CA ARG A 32 -1.46 -5.98 -4.52
C ARG A 32 -0.40 -6.15 -5.60
N TRP A 33 -0.80 -6.63 -6.78
CA TRP A 33 0.14 -7.07 -7.83
C TRP A 33 0.28 -6.04 -8.96
N ASN A 34 0.23 -4.75 -8.63
CA ASN A 34 0.60 -3.65 -9.53
C ASN A 34 1.60 -2.70 -8.85
N SER A 35 2.09 -1.71 -9.60
CA SER A 35 3.17 -0.83 -9.14
C SER A 35 2.73 0.00 -7.94
N ILE A 36 1.60 0.71 -8.05
CA ILE A 36 1.05 1.52 -6.96
C ILE A 36 0.77 0.68 -5.71
N GLY A 37 0.20 -0.52 -5.84
CA GLY A 37 -0.11 -1.42 -4.72
C GLY A 37 1.15 -1.87 -3.98
N TYR A 38 2.21 -2.22 -4.72
CA TYR A 38 3.51 -2.54 -4.14
C TYR A 38 4.07 -1.33 -3.37
N HIS A 39 4.14 -0.15 -3.99
CA HIS A 39 4.64 1.06 -3.34
C HIS A 39 3.85 1.44 -2.09
N VAL A 40 2.51 1.32 -2.11
CA VAL A 40 1.67 1.61 -0.92
C VAL A 40 1.98 0.65 0.22
N GLN A 41 2.10 -0.65 -0.08
CA GLN A 41 2.23 -1.69 0.93
C GLN A 41 3.64 -1.80 1.51
N THR A 42 4.66 -1.65 0.68
CA THR A 42 6.05 -1.95 1.04
C THR A 42 6.93 -0.71 1.15
N GLU A 43 6.43 0.47 0.77
CA GLU A 43 7.25 1.68 0.55
C GLU A 43 8.43 1.44 -0.40
N ASN A 44 8.34 0.44 -1.29
CA ASN A 44 9.45 0.06 -2.16
C ASN A 44 10.72 -0.28 -1.37
N LYS A 45 10.57 -0.96 -0.22
CA LYS A 45 11.67 -1.27 0.71
C LYS A 45 12.89 -1.92 0.04
N ASP A 46 12.68 -2.72 -1.01
CA ASP A 46 13.75 -3.47 -1.70
C ASP A 46 14.32 -2.67 -2.88
N GLY A 47 13.83 -1.44 -3.12
CA GLY A 47 14.20 -0.63 -4.27
C GLY A 47 13.84 -1.26 -5.62
N PHE A 48 12.91 -2.22 -5.63
CA PHE A 48 12.61 -3.05 -6.80
C PHE A 48 11.99 -2.26 -7.95
N LEU A 49 11.12 -1.27 -7.63
CA LEU A 49 10.47 -0.45 -8.64
C LEU A 49 11.01 0.98 -8.65
N SER A 50 11.16 1.54 -9.84
CA SER A 50 11.53 2.95 -9.99
C SER A 50 10.40 3.87 -9.53
N LEU A 51 10.74 4.93 -8.79
CA LEU A 51 9.82 6.04 -8.51
C LEU A 51 9.82 7.09 -9.63
N ASP A 52 10.46 6.79 -10.75
CA ASP A 52 10.41 7.60 -11.95
C ASP A 52 9.16 7.26 -12.76
N PHE A 53 8.06 7.93 -12.41
CA PHE A 53 6.79 7.80 -13.12
C PHE A 53 6.73 8.70 -14.37
N GLY A 54 7.87 9.01 -14.99
CA GLY A 54 7.99 10.09 -15.98
C GLY A 54 7.97 11.49 -15.35
N LEU A 55 8.11 11.57 -14.03
CA LEU A 55 7.99 12.81 -13.26
C LEU A 55 9.32 13.57 -13.09
N LYS A 56 10.47 12.93 -13.38
CA LYS A 56 11.77 13.60 -13.31
C LYS A 56 11.90 14.72 -14.34
N GLU A 57 11.32 14.55 -15.52
CA GLU A 57 11.26 15.58 -16.56
C GLU A 57 10.50 16.83 -16.10
N PHE A 58 9.62 16.68 -15.10
CA PHE A 58 8.89 17.80 -14.46
C PHE A 58 9.63 18.35 -13.23
N ASN A 59 10.92 18.07 -13.10
CA ASN A 59 11.81 18.55 -12.02
C ASN A 59 11.34 18.17 -10.59
N VAL A 60 10.65 17.04 -10.44
CA VAL A 60 10.21 16.54 -9.12
C VAL A 60 11.25 15.60 -8.53
N MET A 61 12.05 16.11 -7.59
CA MET A 61 13.18 15.35 -7.03
C MET A 61 12.78 14.42 -5.88
N ASP A 62 11.89 14.88 -4.99
CA ASP A 62 11.50 14.13 -3.79
C ASP A 62 10.70 12.86 -4.13
N SER A 63 11.08 11.74 -3.52
CA SER A 63 10.50 10.41 -3.76
C SER A 63 9.04 10.32 -3.29
N LYS A 64 8.74 10.90 -2.12
CA LYS A 64 7.39 10.92 -1.56
C LYS A 64 6.48 11.81 -2.40
N GLU A 65 6.98 12.95 -2.85
CA GLU A 65 6.24 13.87 -3.71
C GLU A 65 5.96 13.26 -5.09
N ARG A 66 6.94 12.59 -5.71
CA ARG A 66 6.73 11.85 -6.97
C ARG A 66 5.62 10.82 -6.82
N PHE A 67 5.67 10.02 -5.75
CA PHE A 67 4.65 9.03 -5.47
C PHE A 67 3.27 9.64 -5.25
N ARG A 68 3.18 10.74 -4.49
CA ARG A 68 1.94 11.48 -4.24
C ARG A 68 1.35 12.05 -5.53
N ARG A 69 2.17 12.65 -6.40
CA ARG A 69 1.75 13.18 -7.69
C ARG A 69 1.26 12.09 -8.64
N TYR A 70 1.97 10.96 -8.69
CA TYR A 70 1.52 9.82 -9.48
C TYR A 70 0.17 9.28 -8.98
N ARG A 71 0.01 9.14 -7.65
CA ARG A 71 -1.27 8.73 -7.06
C ARG A 71 -2.39 9.72 -7.39
N ARG A 72 -2.14 11.03 -7.32
CA ARG A 72 -3.09 12.06 -7.78
C ARG A 72 -3.45 11.86 -9.26
N PHE A 73 -2.46 11.67 -10.11
CA PHE A 73 -2.68 11.45 -11.55
C PHE A 73 -3.56 10.23 -11.83
N LEU A 74 -3.32 9.09 -11.16
CA LEU A 74 -4.15 7.89 -11.27
C LEU A 74 -5.61 8.17 -10.93
N TYR A 75 -5.87 8.81 -9.79
CA TYR A 75 -7.23 9.08 -9.33
C TYR A 75 -7.97 10.06 -10.26
N GLU A 76 -7.31 11.13 -10.71
CA GLU A 76 -7.92 12.09 -11.64
C GLU A 76 -8.17 11.44 -13.02
N LYS A 77 -7.26 10.58 -13.51
CA LYS A 77 -7.44 9.85 -14.77
C LYS A 77 -8.56 8.82 -14.67
N ALA A 78 -8.64 8.08 -13.57
CA ALA A 78 -9.71 7.12 -13.32
C ALA A 78 -11.09 7.79 -13.20
N ALA A 79 -11.15 8.95 -12.54
CA ALA A 79 -12.37 9.74 -12.45
C ALA A 79 -12.85 10.23 -13.84
N LYS A 80 -11.94 10.73 -14.68
CA LYS A 80 -12.26 11.09 -16.08
C LYS A 80 -12.79 9.91 -16.90
N GLY A 81 -12.34 8.69 -16.58
CA GLY A 81 -12.78 7.46 -17.22
C GLY A 81 -14.02 6.82 -16.57
N ASN A 82 -14.69 7.48 -15.63
CA ASN A 82 -15.81 6.93 -14.84
C ASN A 82 -15.48 5.61 -14.10
N GLN A 83 -14.20 5.36 -13.80
CA GLN A 83 -13.72 4.13 -13.16
C GLN A 83 -13.74 4.21 -11.63
N ILE A 84 -13.72 5.41 -11.05
CA ILE A 84 -13.75 5.63 -9.61
C ILE A 84 -14.91 6.56 -9.27
N GLN A 85 -15.64 6.22 -8.21
CA GLN A 85 -16.74 7.04 -7.69
C GLN A 85 -16.23 8.38 -7.17
N GLU A 86 -17.01 9.44 -7.40
CA GLU A 86 -16.68 10.80 -6.97
C GLU A 86 -16.49 10.90 -5.43
N LYS A 87 -17.25 10.11 -4.66
CA LYS A 87 -17.08 10.02 -3.20
C LYS A 87 -15.68 9.54 -2.79
N ALA A 88 -15.14 8.55 -3.49
CA ALA A 88 -13.80 8.02 -3.22
C ALA A 88 -12.73 9.04 -3.62
N LEU A 89 -12.90 9.71 -4.77
CA LEU A 89 -12.01 10.78 -5.21
C LEU A 89 -11.98 11.95 -4.22
N ASN A 90 -13.14 12.43 -3.76
CA ASN A 90 -13.24 13.53 -2.82
C ASN A 90 -12.59 13.19 -1.46
N LYS A 91 -12.66 11.93 -1.03
CA LYS A 91 -11.95 11.46 0.17
C LYS A 91 -10.43 11.55 0.02
N GLU A 92 -9.89 11.19 -1.14
CA GLU A 92 -8.44 11.28 -1.40
C GLU A 92 -7.98 12.73 -1.63
N ARG A 93 -8.80 13.57 -2.29
CA ARG A 93 -8.54 15.02 -2.43
C ARG A 93 -8.45 15.72 -1.08
N LYS A 94 -9.36 15.42 -0.14
CA LYS A 94 -9.33 15.92 1.25
C LYS A 94 -8.04 15.54 2.00
N ARG A 95 -7.39 14.45 1.59
CA ARG A 95 -6.12 13.97 2.18
C ARG A 95 -4.91 14.38 1.34
N GLU A 96 -5.10 15.19 0.30
CA GLU A 96 -4.07 15.60 -0.67
C GLU A 96 -3.32 14.41 -1.29
N PHE A 97 -4.00 13.26 -1.41
CA PHE A 97 -3.45 11.99 -1.86
C PHE A 97 -2.30 11.44 -0.99
N LYS A 98 -2.11 11.95 0.23
CA LYS A 98 -1.13 11.45 1.20
C LYS A 98 -1.61 10.14 1.84
N LEU A 99 -0.68 9.23 2.10
CA LEU A 99 -0.95 7.98 2.80
C LEU A 99 -0.51 8.09 4.25
N SER A 100 -1.44 7.78 5.16
CA SER A 100 -1.13 7.64 6.58
C SER A 100 -0.51 6.27 6.86
N LYS A 101 0.21 6.17 7.98
CA LYS A 101 0.72 4.88 8.49
C LYS A 101 -0.40 3.86 8.71
N ILE A 102 -1.58 4.32 9.16
CA ILE A 102 -2.78 3.49 9.35
C ILE A 102 -3.30 2.93 8.02
N ASN A 103 -3.36 3.75 6.97
CA ASN A 103 -3.79 3.28 5.64
C ASN A 103 -2.84 2.20 5.14
N ARG A 104 -1.53 2.45 5.22
CA ARG A 104 -0.50 1.47 4.84
C ARG A 104 -0.62 0.17 5.61
N PHE A 105 -0.77 0.27 6.93
CA PHE A 105 -0.99 -0.89 7.78
C PHE A 105 -2.18 -1.72 7.30
N THR A 106 -3.31 -1.06 7.00
CA THR A 106 -4.52 -1.71 6.47
C THR A 106 -4.26 -2.44 5.14
N HIS A 107 -3.49 -1.83 4.22
CA HIS A 107 -3.13 -2.49 2.96
C HIS A 107 -2.24 -3.72 3.16
N ARG A 108 -1.34 -3.72 4.14
CA ARG A 108 -0.49 -4.88 4.47
C ARG A 108 -1.28 -6.01 5.13
N THR A 109 -2.24 -5.67 5.99
CA THR A 109 -2.97 -6.66 6.80
C THR A 109 -4.19 -7.23 6.10
N ARG A 110 -4.72 -6.58 5.05
CA ARG A 110 -5.87 -7.06 4.27
C ARG A 110 -5.74 -8.53 3.85
N TYR A 111 -4.56 -8.95 3.42
CA TYR A 111 -4.35 -10.29 2.88
C TYR A 111 -3.94 -11.30 3.97
N PHE A 112 -3.79 -10.90 5.23
CA PHE A 112 -3.30 -11.72 6.36
C PHE A 112 -2.01 -12.53 6.08
N THR A 113 -1.34 -12.32 4.94
CA THR A 113 -0.08 -12.96 4.57
C THR A 113 1.07 -12.46 5.44
N ASP A 114 0.96 -11.21 5.90
CA ASP A 114 2.01 -10.51 6.63
C ASP A 114 1.80 -10.56 8.16
N SER A 115 0.62 -10.97 8.65
CA SER A 115 0.26 -11.02 10.07
C SER A 115 -0.72 -12.14 10.41
N GLY A 116 -0.33 -13.07 11.30
CA GLY A 116 -1.22 -14.14 11.76
C GLY A 116 -2.19 -13.74 12.88
N ILE A 117 -1.78 -12.86 13.81
CA ILE A 117 -2.59 -12.37 14.93
C ILE A 117 -2.23 -10.89 15.17
N ILE A 118 -3.24 -10.02 15.31
CA ILE A 118 -3.10 -8.58 15.54
C ILE A 118 -4.08 -8.16 16.65
N GLY A 119 -3.66 -7.28 17.57
CA GLY A 119 -4.53 -6.71 18.59
C GLY A 119 -3.75 -6.06 19.72
N THR A 120 -4.34 -5.97 20.92
CA THR A 120 -3.61 -5.61 22.13
C THR A 120 -2.55 -6.66 22.46
N LYS A 121 -1.60 -6.32 23.34
CA LYS A 121 -0.55 -7.26 23.76
C LYS A 121 -1.16 -8.52 24.36
N GLU A 122 -2.19 -8.36 25.19
CA GLU A 122 -2.93 -9.42 25.85
C GLU A 122 -3.66 -10.30 24.84
N PHE A 123 -4.36 -9.70 23.87
CA PHE A 123 -5.07 -10.43 22.82
C PHE A 123 -4.12 -11.29 21.99
N VAL A 124 -2.98 -10.73 21.58
CA VAL A 124 -1.98 -11.47 20.80
C VAL A 124 -1.38 -12.62 21.61
N SER A 125 -1.09 -12.39 22.90
CA SER A 125 -0.52 -13.40 23.79
C SER A 125 -1.50 -14.55 24.03
N GLN A 126 -2.77 -14.24 24.34
CA GLN A 126 -3.81 -15.24 24.59
C GLN A 126 -4.05 -16.11 23.35
N ASN A 127 -4.21 -15.49 22.17
CA ASN A 127 -4.43 -16.26 20.95
C ASN A 127 -3.19 -17.04 20.52
N TYR A 128 -1.98 -16.53 20.74
CA TYR A 128 -0.77 -17.32 20.52
C TYR A 128 -0.75 -18.59 21.36
N GLN A 129 -1.07 -18.51 22.65
CA GLN A 129 -1.11 -19.70 23.52
C GLN A 129 -2.14 -20.73 23.05
N ARG A 130 -3.33 -20.28 22.60
CA ARG A 130 -4.38 -21.17 22.05
C ARG A 130 -3.90 -21.97 20.84
N PHE A 131 -3.17 -21.33 19.94
CA PHE A 131 -2.74 -21.94 18.68
C PHE A 131 -1.26 -22.37 18.68
N LYS A 132 -0.57 -22.32 19.83
CA LYS A 132 0.87 -22.60 19.95
C LYS A 132 1.26 -23.94 19.33
N HIS A 133 0.43 -24.95 19.52
CA HIS A 133 0.62 -26.31 19.01
C HIS A 133 0.59 -26.42 17.47
N ILE A 134 -0.05 -25.47 16.78
CA ILE A 134 -0.13 -25.43 15.31
C ILE A 134 1.16 -24.83 14.72
N PHE A 135 1.86 -23.99 15.49
CA PHE A 135 3.08 -23.34 15.02
C PHE A 135 4.29 -24.25 15.19
N GLN A 136 4.98 -24.58 14.08
CA GLN A 136 6.29 -25.25 14.08
C GLN A 136 7.42 -24.28 14.50
N SER A 137 7.38 -23.76 15.73
CA SER A 137 8.37 -22.80 16.24
C SER A 137 9.22 -23.43 17.33
N LYS A 138 10.55 -23.36 17.21
CA LYS A 138 11.49 -23.80 18.26
C LYS A 138 11.43 -22.92 19.51
N ASN A 139 11.14 -21.63 19.34
CA ASN A 139 11.11 -20.64 20.41
C ASN A 139 9.70 -20.10 20.63
N GLU A 140 9.41 -19.65 21.85
CA GLU A 140 8.17 -18.92 22.12
C GLU A 140 8.11 -17.61 21.33
N LYS A 141 6.95 -17.33 20.74
CA LYS A 141 6.72 -16.07 20.03
C LYS A 141 6.20 -15.01 20.99
N ILE A 142 6.91 -13.89 21.04
CA ILE A 142 6.54 -12.73 21.86
C ILE A 142 5.79 -11.72 20.98
N PRO A 143 4.65 -11.16 21.42
CA PRO A 143 3.96 -10.09 20.72
C PRO A 143 4.90 -8.92 20.41
N LYS A 144 4.93 -8.48 19.15
CA LYS A 144 5.76 -7.37 18.71
C LYS A 144 4.90 -6.13 18.48
N ARG A 145 5.29 -5.02 19.12
CA ARG A 145 4.65 -3.72 18.92
C ARG A 145 4.81 -3.28 17.47
N ILE A 146 3.73 -2.78 16.88
CA ILE A 146 3.74 -2.24 15.52
C ILE A 146 4.13 -0.76 15.61
N LYS A 147 5.26 -0.42 14.99
CA LYS A 147 5.76 0.95 14.94
C LYS A 147 4.72 1.86 14.27
N GLY A 148 4.56 3.08 14.79
CA GLY A 148 3.63 4.07 14.25
C GLY A 148 2.15 3.85 14.58
N LEU A 149 1.79 2.81 15.34
CA LEU A 149 0.45 2.60 15.89
C LEU A 149 0.51 2.60 17.43
N VAL A 150 -0.53 3.16 18.05
CA VAL A 150 -0.67 3.20 19.52
C VAL A 150 -1.35 1.91 19.97
N ASP A 151 -0.73 1.19 20.91
CA ASP A 151 -1.23 -0.04 21.54
C ASP A 151 -1.62 -1.20 20.60
N VAL A 152 -1.05 -1.26 19.39
CA VAL A 152 -1.24 -2.37 18.45
C VAL A 152 0.01 -3.26 18.40
N TYR A 153 -0.21 -4.57 18.57
CA TYR A 153 0.78 -5.63 18.55
C TYR A 153 0.45 -6.69 17.49
N SER A 154 1.47 -7.43 17.06
CA SER A 154 1.34 -8.53 16.10
C SER A 154 2.20 -9.73 16.51
N LEU A 155 1.76 -10.96 16.16
CA LEU A 155 2.52 -12.18 16.48
C LEU A 155 3.74 -12.39 15.56
N LYS A 156 3.63 -11.99 14.30
CA LYS A 156 4.73 -12.04 13.32
C LYS A 156 5.31 -10.64 13.18
N ARG A 157 6.62 -10.52 12.95
CA ARG A 157 7.23 -9.21 12.70
C ARG A 157 6.65 -8.67 11.39
N LEU A 158 5.74 -7.70 11.49
CA LEU A 158 5.52 -6.75 10.41
C LEU A 158 6.83 -5.97 10.28
N SER A 159 7.68 -6.36 9.33
CA SER A 159 8.92 -5.64 9.06
C SER A 159 8.53 -4.23 8.59
N GLU A 160 8.63 -3.25 9.46
CA GLU A 160 9.12 -1.92 9.10
C GLU A 160 10.63 -1.99 9.27
N THR A 161 11.33 -2.23 8.17
CA THR A 161 12.70 -1.76 8.02
C THR A 161 12.62 -0.32 7.60
#